data_AF-B4L952-F1
#
_entry.id   AF-B4L952-F1
#
_cell.length_a   1.000
_cell.length_b   1.000
_cell.length_c   1.000
_cell.angle_alpha   90.00
_cell.angle_beta   90.00
_cell.angle_gamma   90.00
#
_symmetry.space_group_name_H-M   'P 1'
#
loop_
_entity.id
_entity.type
_entity.pdbx_description
1 polymer ?
#
loop_
_entity_poly.entity_id
_entity_poly.type
_entity_poly.pdbx_seq_one_letter_code
_entity_poly.pdbx_strand_id
1 'polypeptide(L)'
;MASIDTSKRKPRRTQGTPSFHYRNRFAYAFLAAGTLLFGLWTLTPMQRIANERLLKVLTPTDLEKERKALFDFAAPRPSQFIREAIEEAEHLRTER
;
A
#
# COMPACT_ATOMS: atom_id res chain seq x y z
N MET A 1 -7.68 -24.15 22.06
CA MET A 1 -8.38 -22.88 22.43
C MET A 1 -9.00 -23.07 23.79
N ALA A 2 -8.64 -22.27 24.79
CA ALA A 2 -9.18 -22.39 26.14
C ALA A 2 -10.68 -22.07 26.13
N SER A 3 -11.52 -22.99 26.62
CA SER A 3 -12.96 -22.74 26.76
C SER A 3 -13.18 -21.69 27.84
N ILE A 4 -13.50 -20.47 27.41
CA ILE A 4 -13.86 -19.39 28.34
C ILE A 4 -15.17 -19.79 29.00
N ASP A 5 -15.17 -19.95 30.33
CA ASP A 5 -16.37 -20.18 31.11
C ASP A 5 -17.27 -18.95 31.01
N THR A 6 -18.39 -19.11 30.30
CA THR A 6 -19.36 -18.03 30.07
C THR A 6 -20.52 -18.06 31.07
N SER A 7 -20.56 -19.03 31.98
CA SER A 7 -21.68 -19.22 32.93
C SER A 7 -21.90 -18.03 33.87
N LYS A 8 -20.82 -17.36 34.28
CA LYS A 8 -20.87 -16.20 35.20
C LYS A 8 -20.92 -14.85 34.47
N ARG A 9 -20.93 -14.85 33.13
CA ARG A 9 -20.87 -13.60 32.35
C ARG A 9 -22.26 -12.98 32.27
N LYS A 10 -22.37 -11.70 32.63
CA LYS A 10 -23.59 -10.91 32.42
C LYS A 10 -24.06 -11.08 30.96
N PRO A 11 -25.29 -11.59 30.73
CA PRO A 11 -25.79 -11.77 29.37
C PRO A 11 -25.87 -10.41 28.69
N ARG A 12 -25.43 -10.34 27.43
CA ARG A 12 -25.64 -9.12 26.65
C ARG A 12 -27.14 -8.94 26.49
N ARG A 13 -27.65 -7.71 26.61
CA ARG A 13 -29.10 -7.41 26.57
C ARG A 13 -29.85 -8.02 25.37
N THR A 14 -29.15 -8.31 24.29
CA THR A 14 -29.71 -8.88 23.06
C THR A 14 -29.50 -10.38 22.90
N GLN A 15 -28.69 -11.03 23.74
CA GLN A 15 -28.39 -12.45 23.59
C GLN A 15 -29.68 -13.28 23.82
N GLY A 16 -30.07 -14.08 22.81
CA GLY A 16 -31.31 -14.88 22.82
C GLY A 16 -32.52 -14.19 22.19
N THR A 17 -32.43 -12.92 21.80
CA THR A 17 -33.52 -12.28 21.05
C THR A 17 -33.50 -12.66 19.57
N PRO A 18 -34.65 -12.65 18.87
CA PRO A 18 -34.68 -12.86 17.42
C PRO A 18 -33.75 -11.92 16.65
N SER A 19 -33.61 -10.66 17.12
CA SER A 19 -32.72 -9.66 16.53
C SER A 19 -31.24 -10.04 16.62
N PHE A 20 -30.80 -10.71 17.70
CA PHE A 20 -29.43 -11.19 17.82
C PHE A 20 -29.13 -12.34 16.85
N HIS A 21 -30.07 -13.26 16.67
CA HIS A 21 -29.93 -14.33 15.68
C HIS A 21 -29.90 -13.80 14.26
N TYR A 22 -30.79 -12.86 13.92
CA TYR A 22 -30.83 -12.25 12.59
C TYR A 22 -29.52 -11.54 12.24
N ARG A 23 -29.02 -10.66 13.12
CA ARG A 23 -27.77 -9.92 12.87
C ARG A 23 -26.57 -10.85 12.70
N ASN A 24 -26.46 -11.87 13.55
CA ASN A 24 -25.32 -12.78 13.48
C ASN A 24 -25.40 -13.66 12.23
N ARG A 25 -26.59 -14.17 11.85
CA ARG A 25 -26.78 -14.92 10.60
C ARG A 25 -26.45 -14.08 9.37
N PHE A 26 -26.88 -12.82 9.36
CA PHE A 26 -26.53 -11.88 8.29
C PHE A 26 -25.02 -11.66 8.21
N ALA A 27 -24.36 -11.43 9.35
CA ALA A 27 -22.91 -11.27 9.40
C ALA A 27 -22.18 -12.53 8.90
N TYR A 28 -22.61 -13.72 9.33
CA TYR A 28 -22.02 -14.98 8.85
C TYR A 28 -22.26 -15.20 7.36
N ALA A 29 -23.45 -14.89 6.85
CA ALA A 29 -23.75 -14.98 5.43
C ALA A 29 -22.88 -14.04 4.60
N PHE A 30 -22.71 -12.79 5.06
CA PHE A 30 -21.86 -11.82 4.38
C PHE A 30 -20.39 -12.25 4.39
N LEU A 31 -19.89 -12.74 5.52
CA LEU A 31 -18.53 -13.28 5.62
C LEU A 31 -18.34 -14.47 4.70
N ALA A 32 -19.26 -15.44 4.71
CA ALA A 32 -19.19 -16.62 3.85
C ALA A 32 -19.19 -16.25 2.36
N ALA A 33 -20.14 -15.39 1.95
CA ALA A 33 -20.23 -14.92 0.57
C ALA A 33 -18.96 -14.15 0.15
N GLY A 34 -18.48 -13.25 1.00
CA GLY A 34 -17.25 -12.50 0.76
C GLY A 34 -16.04 -13.41 0.61
N THR A 35 -15.90 -14.43 1.48
CA THR A 35 -14.80 -15.39 1.39
C THR A 35 -14.88 -16.26 0.13
N LEU A 36 -16.07 -16.65 -0.31
CA LEU A 36 -16.25 -17.43 -1.53
C LEU A 36 -15.93 -16.60 -2.77
N LEU A 37 -16.43 -15.36 -2.85
CA LEU A 37 -16.13 -14.44 -3.95
C LEU A 37 -14.64 -14.13 -4.00
N PHE A 38 -14.01 -13.86 -2.84
CA PHE A 38 -12.58 -13.62 -2.76
C PHE A 38 -11.76 -14.85 -3.13
N GLY A 39 -12.17 -16.04 -2.67
CA GLY A 39 -11.54 -17.30 -3.05
C GLY A 39 -11.61 -17.56 -4.55
N LEU A 40 -12.78 -17.38 -5.16
CA LEU A 40 -12.98 -17.51 -6.60
C LEU A 40 -12.16 -16.49 -7.39
N TRP A 41 -12.12 -15.24 -6.92
CA TRP A 41 -11.32 -14.18 -7.53
C TRP A 41 -9.83 -14.50 -7.49
N THR A 42 -9.33 -15.02 -6.37
CA THR A 42 -7.90 -15.34 -6.21
C THR A 42 -7.46 -16.61 -6.91
N LEU A 43 -8.36 -17.60 -7.07
CA LEU A 43 -8.06 -18.82 -7.81
C LEU A 43 -8.07 -18.61 -9.33
N THR A 44 -8.80 -17.61 -9.83
CA THR A 44 -8.94 -17.40 -11.28
C THR A 44 -7.80 -16.56 -11.84
N PRO A 45 -7.28 -16.90 -13.05
CA PRO A 45 -6.25 -16.11 -13.73
C PRO A 45 -6.73 -14.70 -14.11
N MET A 46 -8.04 -14.43 -14.00
CA MET A 46 -8.64 -13.10 -14.14
C MET A 46 -8.01 -12.05 -13.22
N GLN A 47 -7.60 -12.43 -12.00
CA GLN A 47 -6.90 -11.49 -11.13
C GLN A 47 -5.59 -10.98 -11.75
N ARG A 48 -4.83 -11.85 -12.43
CA ARG A 48 -3.57 -11.44 -13.09
C ARG A 48 -3.86 -10.48 -14.25
N ILE A 49 -4.85 -10.80 -15.08
CA ILE A 49 -5.27 -9.94 -16.20
C ILE A 49 -5.77 -8.58 -15.69
N ALA A 50 -6.58 -8.57 -14.63
CA ALA A 50 -7.06 -7.34 -14.02
C ALA A 50 -5.90 -6.52 -13.45
N ASN A 51 -4.98 -7.14 -12.71
CA ASN A 51 -3.80 -6.46 -12.16
C ASN A 51 -2.89 -5.90 -13.25
N GLU A 52 -2.64 -6.62 -14.34
CA GLU A 52 -1.85 -6.11 -15.46
C GLU A 52 -2.49 -4.90 -16.13
N ARG A 53 -3.82 -4.90 -16.29
CA ARG A 53 -4.55 -3.75 -16.83
C ARG A 53 -4.54 -2.57 -15.88
N LEU A 54 -4.69 -2.81 -14.58
CA LEU A 54 -4.70 -1.79 -13.54
C LEU A 54 -3.29 -1.17 -13.39
N LEU A 55 -2.24 -1.99 -13.44
CA LEU A 55 -0.85 -1.54 -13.49
C LEU A 55 -0.60 -0.65 -14.71
N LYS A 56 -1.05 -1.04 -15.92
CA LYS A 56 -0.89 -0.20 -17.11
C LYS A 56 -1.56 1.17 -17.00
N VAL A 57 -2.66 1.27 -16.25
CA VAL A 57 -3.35 2.55 -16.00
C VAL A 57 -2.64 3.37 -14.93
N LEU A 58 -2.09 2.72 -13.89
CA LEU A 58 -1.41 3.38 -12.78
C LEU A 58 0.04 3.76 -13.09
N THR A 59 0.72 3.03 -13.98
CA THR A 59 2.09 3.34 -14.36
C THR A 59 2.08 4.59 -15.24
N PRO A 60 2.82 5.65 -14.86
CA PRO A 60 2.92 6.84 -15.70
C PRO A 60 3.51 6.45 -17.05
N THR A 61 2.93 7.00 -18.10
CA THR A 61 3.38 6.75 -19.47
C THR A 61 4.82 7.24 -19.64
N ASP A 62 5.57 6.66 -20.58
CA ASP A 62 6.97 7.05 -20.76
C ASP A 62 7.11 8.53 -21.17
N LEU A 63 6.11 9.09 -21.87
CA LEU A 63 6.01 10.52 -22.16
C LEU A 63 5.84 11.38 -20.90
N GLU A 64 5.11 10.91 -19.89
CA GLU A 64 4.98 11.61 -18.60
C GLU A 64 6.29 11.55 -17.80
N LYS A 65 7.01 10.43 -17.87
CA LYS A 65 8.34 10.31 -17.26
C LYS A 65 9.35 11.21 -17.95
N GLU A 66 9.35 11.28 -19.28
CA GLU A 66 10.21 12.18 -20.06
C GLU A 66 9.90 13.65 -19.76
N ARG A 67 8.60 14.02 -19.68
CA ARG A 67 8.21 15.36 -19.26
C ARG A 67 8.68 15.67 -17.85
N LYS A 68 8.60 14.73 -16.91
CA LYS A 68 9.11 14.92 -15.55
C LYS A 68 10.64 15.08 -15.55
N ALA A 69 11.36 14.27 -16.33
CA ALA A 69 12.81 14.34 -16.47
C ALA A 69 13.28 15.66 -17.09
N LEU A 70 12.52 16.25 -18.02
CA LEU A 70 12.78 17.58 -18.58
C LEU A 70 12.77 18.70 -17.54
N PHE A 71 12.03 18.52 -16.43
CA PHE A 71 11.97 19.48 -15.31
C PHE A 71 12.76 19.00 -14.10
N ASP A 72 13.40 17.84 -14.17
CA ASP A 72 14.30 17.31 -13.14
C ASP A 72 15.69 17.93 -13.36
N PHE A 73 15.78 19.24 -13.17
CA PHE A 73 17.06 19.92 -13.20
C PHE A 73 17.88 19.41 -12.03
N ALA A 74 19.10 18.95 -12.31
CA ALA A 74 20.06 18.62 -11.26
C ALA A 74 20.13 19.81 -10.31
N ALA A 75 19.82 19.57 -9.02
CA ALA A 75 19.84 20.61 -8.02
C ALA A 75 21.17 21.36 -8.10
N PRO A 76 21.17 22.70 -8.04
CA PRO A 76 22.41 23.48 -8.07
C PRO A 76 23.34 22.91 -6.98
N ARG A 77 24.58 22.60 -7.37
CA ARG A 77 25.54 22.00 -6.45
C ARG A 77 25.66 22.89 -5.21
N PRO A 78 25.71 22.30 -4.00
CA PRO A 78 25.81 23.08 -2.78
C PRO A 78 27.09 23.92 -2.78
N SER A 79 27.05 25.10 -2.16
CA SER A 79 28.18 26.04 -2.12
C SER A 79 29.46 25.44 -1.54
N GLN A 80 29.34 24.42 -0.67
CA GLN A 80 30.45 23.65 -0.13
C GLN A 80 31.25 22.95 -1.23
N PHE A 81 30.56 22.33 -2.20
CA PHE A 81 31.20 21.63 -3.31
C PHE A 81 31.94 22.58 -4.26
N ILE A 82 31.41 23.80 -4.42
CA ILE A 82 32.06 24.85 -5.22
C ILE A 82 33.32 25.35 -4.51
N ARG A 83 33.26 25.51 -3.17
CA ARG A 83 34.42 25.91 -2.36
C ARG A 83 35.53 24.85 -2.39
N GLU A 84 35.19 23.59 -2.18
CA GLU A 84 36.15 22.48 -2.20
C GLU A 84 36.83 22.37 -3.58
N ALA A 85 36.08 22.52 -4.67
CA ALA A 85 36.65 22.51 -6.02
C ALA A 85 37.59 23.70 -6.30
N ILE A 86 37.33 24.87 -5.69
CA ILE A 86 38.21 26.04 -5.79
C ILE A 86 39.49 25.80 -4.97
N GLU A 87 39.38 25.28 -3.75
CA GLU A 87 40.52 24.97 -2.88
C GLU A 87 41.43 23.90 -3.49
N GLU A 88 40.87 22.83 -4.06
CA GLU A 88 41.64 21.80 -4.78
C GLU A 88 42.38 22.38 -6.00
N ALA A 89 41.73 23.29 -6.74
CA ALA A 89 42.35 23.95 -7.89
C ALA A 89 43.50 24.90 -7.48
N GLU A 90 43.39 25.53 -6.31
CA GLU A 90 44.46 26.36 -5.74
C GLU A 90 45.63 25.52 -5.22
N HIS A 91 45.35 24.39 -4.55
CA HIS A 91 46.38 23.45 -4.10
C HIS A 91 47.19 22.89 -5.28
N LEU A 92 46.51 22.46 -6.35
CA LEU A 92 47.16 21.95 -7.57
C LEU A 92 48.00 23.01 -8.29
N ARG A 93 47.71 24.30 -8.10
CA ARG A 93 48.51 25.41 -8.64
C ARG A 93 49.74 25.73 -7.80
N THR A 94 49.69 25.50 -6.50
CA THR A 94 50.79 25.79 -5.57
C THR A 94 51.79 24.64 -5.47
N GLU A 95 51.39 23.42 -5.80
CA GLU A 95 52.25 22.23 -5.83
C GLU A 95 53.03 22.03 -7.16
N ARG A 96 52.91 22.95 -8.12
CA ARG A 96 53.71 23.00 -9.36
C ARG A 96 54.79 24.08 -9.30
#